data_AF-A0A2V6RAG5-F1
#
_entry.id   AF-A0A2V6RAG5-F1
#
_cell.length_a   1.000
_cell.length_b   1.000
_cell.length_c   1.000
_cell.angle_alpha   90.00
_cell.angle_beta   90.00
_cell.angle_gamma   90.00
#
_symmetry.space_group_name_H-M   'P 1'
#
loop_
_entity.id
_entity.type
_entity.pdbx_description
1 polymer ?
#
loop_
_entity_poly.entity_id
_entity_poly.type
_entity_poly.pdbx_seq_one_letter_code
_entity_poly.pdbx_strand_id
1 'polypeptide(L)'
;MLEWLRELGWFQRVGSAIVAILPILAAASLGALLATWLQEWRRVRREHLAAIKAEVFRPLRKELEGFYLPLLSGKLGPVTIAPVAAPVREGAERPVTLFTNAGQVQLCGTRPPEAGELDLLLYTDAKCRHYIRFFRRWELFRSEVDAYTRQWVSYAEQVSRTIKEQSGLLLMTEADPLSSAEWIDPDGLALFVVNGQLGIAQRPPCLGPDGRSIEIGGVTMAHAAAEGPIERSLKLLGVLADKRETPEELRPHAESLRHLAKYLLRELDRLRVSSKLPGGCRLVRL
;
A
#
# COMPACT_ATOMS: atom_id res chain seq x y z
N MET A 1 -30.24 -15.00 -87.56
CA MET A 1 -31.14 -15.48 -86.48
C MET A 1 -30.43 -16.41 -85.49
N LEU A 2 -29.58 -17.35 -85.95
CA LEU A 2 -28.79 -18.26 -85.08
C LEU A 2 -27.70 -17.58 -84.25
N GLU A 3 -27.05 -16.52 -84.75
CA GLU A 3 -26.02 -15.78 -84.00
C GLU A 3 -26.60 -14.97 -82.82
N TRP A 4 -27.78 -14.38 -83.01
CA TRP A 4 -28.48 -13.58 -81.99
C TRP A 4 -28.93 -14.44 -80.79
N LEU A 5 -29.39 -15.68 -81.03
CA LEU A 5 -29.71 -16.64 -79.97
C LEU A 5 -28.45 -17.14 -79.23
N ARG A 6 -27.29 -17.14 -79.90
CA ARG A 6 -26.00 -17.53 -79.32
C ARG A 6 -25.45 -16.43 -78.41
N GLU A 7 -25.60 -15.17 -78.79
CA GLU A 7 -25.28 -14.01 -77.95
C GLU A 7 -26.20 -13.94 -76.72
N LEU A 8 -27.51 -14.13 -76.88
CA LEU A 8 -28.46 -14.18 -75.76
C LEU A 8 -28.15 -15.29 -74.75
N GLY A 9 -27.84 -16.50 -75.23
CA GLY A 9 -27.43 -17.61 -74.37
C GLY A 9 -26.08 -17.37 -73.66
N TRP A 10 -25.18 -16.60 -74.27
CA TRP A 10 -23.92 -16.17 -73.65
C TRP A 10 -24.17 -15.11 -72.56
N PHE A 11 -24.98 -14.08 -72.83
CA PHE A 11 -25.39 -13.08 -71.83
C PHE A 11 -26.14 -13.69 -70.64
N GLN A 12 -27.00 -14.69 -70.88
CA GLN A 12 -27.71 -15.40 -69.80
C GLN A 12 -26.76 -16.25 -68.94
N ARG A 13 -25.79 -16.94 -69.55
CA ARG A 13 -24.78 -17.72 -68.81
C ARG A 13 -23.82 -16.83 -68.03
N VAL A 14 -23.32 -15.76 -68.64
CA VAL A 14 -22.44 -14.78 -68.01
C VAL A 14 -23.18 -14.06 -66.87
N GLY A 15 -24.44 -13.65 -67.09
CA GLY A 15 -25.30 -13.09 -66.04
C GLY A 15 -25.54 -14.04 -64.89
N SER A 16 -25.84 -15.32 -65.16
CA SER A 16 -26.04 -16.34 -64.11
C SER A 16 -24.76 -16.66 -63.33
N ALA A 17 -23.60 -16.67 -63.99
CA ALA A 17 -22.30 -16.89 -63.37
C ALA A 17 -21.89 -15.69 -62.50
N ILE A 18 -22.11 -14.47 -62.97
CA ILE A 18 -21.86 -13.24 -62.19
C ILE A 18 -22.75 -13.20 -60.94
N VAL A 19 -24.04 -13.53 -61.07
CA VAL A 19 -24.98 -13.60 -59.94
C VAL A 19 -24.60 -14.71 -58.94
N ALA A 20 -24.00 -15.81 -59.40
CA ALA A 20 -23.52 -16.88 -58.51
C ALA A 20 -22.18 -16.55 -57.82
N ILE A 21 -21.30 -15.76 -58.46
CA ILE A 21 -19.97 -15.39 -57.94
C ILE A 21 -20.05 -14.23 -56.94
N LEU A 22 -20.96 -13.28 -57.13
CA LEU A 22 -21.18 -12.13 -56.24
C LEU A 22 -21.40 -12.48 -54.75
N PRO A 23 -22.31 -13.41 -54.39
CA PRO A 23 -22.50 -13.80 -53.00
C PRO A 23 -21.29 -14.53 -52.41
N ILE A 24 -20.52 -15.25 -53.22
CA ILE A 24 -19.28 -15.93 -52.78
C ILE A 24 -18.19 -14.89 -52.47
N LEU A 25 -18.01 -13.90 -53.35
CA LEU A 25 -17.08 -12.78 -53.13
C LEU A 25 -17.49 -11.91 -51.93
N ALA A 26 -18.80 -11.63 -51.78
CA ALA A 26 -19.34 -10.93 -50.63
C ALA A 26 -19.11 -11.70 -49.31
N ALA A 27 -19.35 -13.02 -49.30
CA ALA A 27 -19.09 -13.86 -48.14
C ALA A 27 -17.59 -13.97 -47.81
N ALA A 28 -16.73 -14.08 -48.83
CA ALA A 28 -15.28 -14.14 -48.64
C ALA A 28 -14.71 -12.82 -48.11
N SER A 29 -15.17 -11.68 -48.63
CA SER A 29 -14.77 -10.34 -48.16
C SER A 29 -15.30 -10.03 -46.75
N LEU A 30 -16.56 -10.35 -46.45
CA LEU A 30 -17.11 -10.27 -45.09
C LEU A 30 -16.34 -11.19 -44.12
N GLY A 31 -16.01 -12.41 -44.54
CA GLY A 31 -15.21 -13.35 -43.76
C GLY A 31 -13.81 -12.81 -43.45
N ALA A 32 -13.14 -12.22 -44.45
CA ALA A 32 -11.83 -11.58 -44.26
C ALA A 32 -11.90 -10.37 -43.31
N LEU A 33 -12.91 -9.51 -43.45
CA LEU A 33 -13.14 -8.36 -42.57
C LEU A 33 -13.48 -8.78 -41.13
N LEU A 34 -14.32 -9.81 -40.96
CA LEU A 34 -14.64 -10.36 -39.64
C LEU A 34 -13.41 -11.02 -39.01
N ALA A 35 -12.59 -11.72 -39.79
CA ALA A 35 -11.37 -12.35 -39.31
C ALA A 35 -10.35 -11.30 -38.83
N THR A 36 -10.11 -10.24 -39.59
CA THR A 36 -9.21 -9.14 -39.18
C THR A 36 -9.76 -8.40 -37.96
N TRP A 37 -11.07 -8.11 -37.92
CA TRP A 37 -11.71 -7.49 -36.77
C TRP A 37 -11.59 -8.36 -35.51
N LEU A 38 -11.82 -9.67 -35.61
CA LEU A 38 -11.70 -10.60 -34.48
C LEU A 38 -10.24 -10.74 -34.01
N GLN A 39 -9.28 -10.75 -34.93
CA GLN A 39 -7.86 -10.78 -34.61
C GLN A 39 -7.45 -9.53 -33.83
N GLU A 40 -7.85 -8.35 -34.31
CA GLU A 40 -7.57 -7.07 -33.65
C GLU A 40 -8.25 -6.99 -32.29
N TRP A 41 -9.51 -7.40 -32.20
CA TRP A 41 -10.23 -7.46 -30.92
C TRP A 41 -9.54 -8.40 -29.92
N ARG A 42 -9.06 -9.57 -30.36
CA ARG A 42 -8.28 -10.49 -29.50
C ARG A 42 -6.91 -9.93 -29.14
N ARG A 43 -6.28 -9.15 -30.02
CA ARG A 43 -5.01 -8.46 -29.76
C ARG A 43 -5.19 -7.41 -28.67
N VAL A 44 -6.12 -6.47 -28.84
CA VAL A 44 -6.38 -5.41 -27.88
C VAL A 44 -6.74 -5.98 -26.50
N ARG A 45 -7.57 -7.02 -26.43
CA ARG A 45 -7.87 -7.68 -25.14
C ARG A 45 -6.65 -8.29 -24.46
N ARG A 46 -5.70 -8.81 -25.24
CA ARG A 46 -4.45 -9.37 -24.70
C ARG A 46 -3.52 -8.26 -24.21
N GLU A 47 -3.40 -7.18 -24.96
CA GLU A 47 -2.62 -6.01 -24.58
C GLU A 47 -3.20 -5.35 -23.31
N HIS A 48 -4.51 -5.15 -23.25
CA HIS A 48 -5.20 -4.60 -22.07
C HIS A 48 -5.02 -5.48 -20.84
N LEU A 49 -5.16 -6.81 -21.00
CA LEU A 49 -4.90 -7.76 -19.92
C LEU A 49 -3.44 -7.72 -19.46
N ALA A 50 -2.49 -7.57 -20.39
CA ALA A 50 -1.08 -7.44 -20.06
C ALA A 50 -0.80 -6.14 -19.29
N ALA A 51 -1.41 -5.03 -19.69
CA ALA A 51 -1.33 -3.74 -19.01
C ALA A 51 -1.88 -3.83 -17.58
N ILE A 52 -3.09 -4.37 -17.37
CA ILE A 52 -3.65 -4.57 -16.01
C ILE A 52 -2.72 -5.44 -15.15
N LYS A 53 -2.14 -6.52 -15.72
CA LYS A 53 -1.23 -7.37 -14.96
C LYS A 53 0.05 -6.64 -14.55
N ALA A 54 0.60 -5.83 -15.45
CA ALA A 54 1.86 -5.12 -15.24
C ALA A 54 1.69 -3.92 -14.29
N GLU A 55 0.67 -3.09 -14.54
CA GLU A 55 0.50 -1.79 -13.87
C GLU A 55 -0.43 -1.84 -12.66
N VAL A 56 -1.22 -2.91 -12.51
CA VAL A 56 -2.16 -3.04 -11.38
C VAL A 56 -1.81 -4.25 -10.51
N PHE A 57 -1.84 -5.47 -11.07
CA PHE A 57 -1.66 -6.67 -10.24
C PHE A 57 -0.25 -6.82 -9.67
N ARG A 58 0.78 -6.45 -10.44
CA ARG A 58 2.17 -6.57 -9.99
C ARG A 58 2.47 -5.59 -8.83
N PRO A 59 2.09 -4.30 -8.88
CA PRO A 59 2.19 -3.41 -7.72
C PRO A 59 1.44 -3.92 -6.49
N LEU A 60 0.18 -4.33 -6.63
CA LEU A 60 -0.62 -4.84 -5.49
C LEU A 60 0.00 -6.08 -4.86
N ARG A 61 0.57 -6.98 -5.67
CA ARG A 61 1.30 -8.15 -5.20
C ARG A 61 2.55 -7.75 -4.41
N LYS A 62 3.34 -6.80 -4.92
CA LYS A 62 4.52 -6.28 -4.23
C LYS A 62 4.14 -5.64 -2.89
N GLU A 63 3.04 -4.90 -2.85
CA GLU A 63 2.54 -4.26 -1.63
C GLU A 63 2.09 -5.31 -0.59
N LEU A 64 1.38 -6.36 -1.02
CA LEU A 64 1.00 -7.48 -0.16
C LEU A 64 2.21 -8.20 0.44
N GLU A 65 3.20 -8.55 -0.38
CA GLU A 65 4.37 -9.32 0.05
C GLU A 65 5.40 -8.48 0.81
N GLY A 66 5.64 -7.25 0.35
CA GLY A 66 6.69 -6.37 0.85
C GLY A 66 6.27 -5.53 2.06
N PHE A 67 4.97 -5.28 2.22
CA PHE A 67 4.46 -4.42 3.29
C PHE A 67 3.42 -5.13 4.18
N TYR A 68 2.26 -5.49 3.63
CA TYR A 68 1.14 -5.97 4.45
C TYR A 68 1.43 -7.29 5.18
N LEU A 69 2.02 -8.28 4.51
CA LEU A 69 2.36 -9.55 5.13
C LEU A 69 3.44 -9.41 6.22
N PRO A 70 4.55 -8.68 6.00
CA PRO A 70 5.51 -8.36 7.05
C PRO A 70 4.90 -7.65 8.25
N LEU A 71 4.04 -6.65 8.02
CA LEU A 71 3.31 -5.94 9.07
C LEU A 71 2.46 -6.90 9.91
N LEU A 72 1.58 -7.67 9.27
CA LEU A 72 0.67 -8.62 9.94
C LEU A 72 1.37 -9.85 10.52
N SER A 73 2.65 -10.05 10.22
CA SER A 73 3.48 -11.13 10.77
C SER A 73 4.40 -10.66 11.90
N GLY A 74 4.32 -9.39 12.31
CA GLY A 74 5.20 -8.83 13.35
C GLY A 74 6.66 -8.70 12.90
N LYS A 75 6.90 -8.49 11.60
CA LYS A 75 8.24 -8.14 11.07
C LYS A 75 8.41 -6.63 10.89
N LEU A 76 7.31 -5.92 10.70
CA LEU A 76 7.23 -4.46 10.68
C LEU A 76 6.28 -4.01 11.79
N GLY A 77 6.63 -2.91 12.46
CA GLY A 77 5.77 -2.29 13.46
C GLY A 77 4.55 -1.62 12.83
N PRO A 78 3.37 -1.66 13.47
CA PRO A 78 2.15 -0.98 12.99
C PRO A 78 2.15 0.53 13.22
N VAL A 79 3.07 1.02 14.05
CA VAL A 79 3.22 2.43 14.39
C VAL A 79 4.61 2.89 13.94
N THR A 80 4.68 4.14 13.49
CA THR A 80 5.92 4.86 13.17
C THR A 80 5.79 6.31 13.65
N ILE A 81 6.91 7.02 13.68
CA ILE A 81 6.94 8.45 13.98
C ILE A 81 7.10 9.21 12.66
N ALA A 82 6.27 10.22 12.43
CA ALA A 82 6.37 11.10 11.26
C ALA A 82 6.58 12.56 11.68
N PRO A 83 7.36 13.35 10.92
CA PRO A 83 7.50 14.78 11.16
C PRO A 83 6.18 15.51 10.85
N VAL A 84 5.77 16.41 11.73
CA VAL A 84 4.67 17.33 11.51
C VAL A 84 5.22 18.55 10.77
N ALA A 85 4.66 18.83 9.59
CA ALA A 85 4.96 20.07 8.89
C ALA A 85 4.50 21.25 9.75
N ALA A 86 5.44 22.11 10.18
CA ALA A 86 5.07 23.35 10.87
C ALA A 86 4.22 24.22 9.94
N PRO A 87 3.15 24.88 10.43
CA PRO A 87 2.40 25.83 9.62
C PRO A 87 3.34 26.96 9.19
N VAL A 88 3.52 27.12 7.88
CA VAL A 88 4.27 28.24 7.31
C VAL A 88 3.56 29.51 7.73
N ARG A 89 4.18 30.29 8.63
CA ARG A 89 3.70 31.64 8.94
C ARG A 89 3.97 32.51 7.71
N GLU A 90 2.94 32.75 6.91
CA GLU A 90 2.97 33.79 5.88
C GLU A 90 3.26 35.14 6.56
N GLY A 91 4.42 35.74 6.29
CA GLY A 91 4.73 37.11 6.69
C GLY A 91 6.11 37.40 7.29
N ALA A 92 7.00 36.42 7.47
CA ALA A 92 8.35 36.70 7.98
C ALA A 92 9.38 36.77 6.83
N GLU A 93 9.60 37.98 6.29
CA GLU A 93 10.77 38.30 5.49
C GLU A 93 12.03 38.25 6.36
N ARG A 94 12.70 37.09 6.42
CA ARG A 94 14.13 36.93 6.74
C ARG A 94 14.55 35.48 6.49
N PRO A 95 15.82 35.23 6.11
CA PRO A 95 16.27 33.90 5.75
C PRO A 95 16.26 33.03 6.99
N VAL A 96 15.37 32.04 7.02
CA VAL A 96 15.29 31.03 8.07
C VAL A 96 16.57 30.20 8.00
N THR A 97 17.46 30.42 8.96
CA THR A 97 18.61 29.55 9.23
C THR A 97 18.12 28.12 9.42
N LEU A 98 18.64 27.22 8.59
CA LEU A 98 18.32 25.79 8.42
C LEU A 98 18.57 24.87 9.65
N PHE A 99 18.60 25.40 10.87
CA PHE A 99 19.04 24.66 12.05
C PHE A 99 18.18 24.95 13.29
N THR A 100 16.85 24.74 13.25
CA THR A 100 16.00 24.64 14.46
C THR A 100 14.55 24.19 14.18
N ASN A 101 14.29 23.43 13.11
CA ASN A 101 13.05 22.67 13.02
C ASN A 101 13.28 21.29 13.65
N ALA A 102 13.49 21.25 14.98
CA ALA A 102 13.20 20.07 15.77
C ALA A 102 11.67 19.88 15.75
N GLY A 103 11.19 19.45 14.59
CA GLY A 103 9.79 19.46 14.21
C GLY A 103 9.02 18.57 15.17
N GLN A 104 7.86 19.07 15.61
CA GLN A 104 6.88 18.24 16.29
C GLN A 104 6.74 16.93 15.50
N VAL A 105 6.83 15.81 16.19
CA VAL A 105 6.66 14.49 15.61
C VAL A 105 5.36 13.90 16.14
N GLN A 106 4.72 13.03 15.37
CA GLN A 106 3.49 12.37 15.78
C GLN A 106 3.55 10.87 15.47
N LEU A 107 3.03 10.07 16.41
CA LEU A 107 2.75 8.65 16.20
C LEU A 107 1.69 8.49 15.11
N CYS A 108 2.00 7.71 14.08
CA CYS A 108 1.06 7.41 13.01
C CYS A 108 1.18 5.95 12.55
N GLY A 109 0.17 5.47 11.84
CA GLY A 109 0.17 4.11 11.33
C GLY A 109 1.24 3.96 10.25
N THR A 110 2.00 2.87 10.29
CA THR A 110 2.98 2.56 9.24
C THR A 110 2.23 2.40 7.92
N ARG A 111 2.68 3.09 6.88
CA ARG A 111 2.06 3.07 5.55
C ARG A 111 2.89 2.24 4.58
N PRO A 112 2.27 1.65 3.55
CA PRO A 112 3.03 1.08 2.46
C PRO A 112 3.90 2.17 1.84
N PRO A 113 5.16 1.86 1.46
CA PRO A 113 5.94 2.79 0.64
C PRO A 113 5.15 3.07 -0.64
N GLU A 114 5.27 4.28 -1.19
CA GLU A 114 4.66 4.62 -2.48
C GLU A 114 5.13 3.61 -3.53
N ALA A 115 4.32 2.57 -3.76
CA ALA A 115 4.49 1.67 -4.87
C ALA A 115 4.23 2.56 -6.08
N GLY A 116 5.30 2.88 -6.83
CA GLY A 116 5.32 3.93 -7.86
C GLY A 116 4.04 4.05 -8.67
N GLU A 117 3.71 5.30 -9.06
CA GLU A 117 2.44 5.74 -9.63
C GLU A 117 1.63 4.63 -10.30
N LEU A 118 0.70 4.06 -9.54
CA LEU A 118 -0.27 3.09 -10.04
C LEU A 118 -1.13 3.82 -11.07
N ASP A 119 -1.20 3.31 -12.31
CA ASP A 119 -2.02 3.93 -13.34
C ASP A 119 -3.50 3.94 -12.87
N LEU A 120 -3.97 5.12 -12.49
CA LEU A 120 -5.30 5.32 -11.89
C LEU A 120 -6.43 4.95 -12.86
N LEU A 121 -6.22 5.13 -14.17
CA LEU A 121 -7.20 4.79 -15.19
C LEU A 121 -7.29 3.26 -15.32
N LEU A 122 -6.15 2.58 -15.42
CA LEU A 122 -6.11 1.12 -15.47
C LEU A 122 -6.61 0.48 -14.18
N TYR A 123 -6.29 1.07 -13.01
CA TYR A 123 -6.81 0.62 -11.73
C TYR A 123 -8.34 0.73 -11.68
N THR A 124 -8.88 1.88 -12.09
CA THR A 124 -10.33 2.13 -12.09
C THR A 124 -11.04 1.19 -13.06
N ASP A 125 -10.48 0.98 -14.26
CA ASP A 125 -11.05 0.08 -15.25
C ASP A 125 -11.01 -1.38 -14.78
N ALA A 126 -9.88 -1.82 -14.22
CA ALA A 126 -9.74 -3.15 -13.62
C ALA A 126 -10.73 -3.36 -12.47
N LYS A 127 -10.90 -2.35 -11.60
CA LYS A 127 -11.86 -2.36 -10.48
C LYS A 127 -13.31 -2.45 -10.94
N CYS A 128 -13.71 -1.60 -11.88
CA CYS A 128 -15.12 -1.39 -12.20
C CYS A 128 -15.63 -2.35 -13.29
N ARG A 129 -14.78 -2.83 -14.19
CA ARG A 129 -15.22 -3.59 -15.38
C ARG A 129 -14.75 -5.03 -15.43
N HIS A 130 -13.61 -5.33 -14.83
CA HIS A 130 -12.95 -6.62 -15.03
C HIS A 130 -12.95 -7.47 -13.75
N TYR A 131 -12.48 -6.95 -12.63
CA TYR A 131 -12.16 -7.73 -11.44
C TYR A 131 -12.88 -7.23 -10.17
N ILE A 132 -14.14 -6.81 -10.32
CA ILE A 132 -14.97 -6.19 -9.28
C ILE A 132 -14.92 -6.95 -7.94
N ARG A 133 -15.05 -8.28 -7.97
CA ARG A 133 -15.05 -9.11 -6.74
C ARG A 133 -13.72 -9.08 -6.01
N PHE A 134 -12.62 -9.16 -6.76
CA PHE A 134 -11.27 -9.07 -6.20
C PHE A 134 -11.06 -7.69 -5.55
N PHE A 135 -11.37 -6.62 -6.28
CA PHE A 135 -11.16 -5.26 -5.78
C PHE A 135 -12.04 -4.90 -4.58
N ARG A 136 -13.29 -5.40 -4.51
CA ARG A 136 -14.11 -5.24 -3.30
C ARG A 136 -13.46 -5.85 -2.06
N ARG A 137 -12.84 -7.04 -2.20
CA ARG A 137 -12.13 -7.69 -1.10
C ARG A 137 -10.81 -7.00 -0.77
N TRP A 138 -10.09 -6.56 -1.78
CA TRP A 138 -8.87 -5.77 -1.63
C TRP A 138 -9.12 -4.50 -0.83
N GLU A 139 -10.18 -3.75 -1.16
CA GLU A 139 -10.52 -2.50 -0.48
C GLU A 139 -11.00 -2.72 0.94
N LEU A 140 -11.81 -3.76 1.17
CA LEU A 140 -12.19 -4.16 2.52
C LEU A 140 -10.95 -4.53 3.35
N PHE A 141 -10.06 -5.35 2.80
CA PHE A 141 -8.80 -5.72 3.45
C PHE A 141 -7.96 -4.49 3.84
N ARG A 142 -7.77 -3.55 2.92
CA ARG A 142 -7.06 -2.30 3.20
C ARG A 142 -7.71 -1.51 4.34
N SER A 143 -9.02 -1.34 4.29
CA SER A 143 -9.78 -0.65 5.33
C SER A 143 -9.61 -1.30 6.71
N GLU A 144 -9.63 -2.63 6.78
CA GLU A 144 -9.45 -3.36 8.03
C GLU A 144 -8.00 -3.26 8.55
N VAL A 145 -6.98 -3.29 7.67
CA VAL A 145 -5.59 -3.01 8.09
C VAL A 145 -5.45 -1.58 8.60
N ASP A 146 -6.11 -0.60 7.97
CA ASP A 146 -6.11 0.79 8.42
C ASP A 146 -6.84 0.94 9.77
N ALA A 147 -7.86 0.14 10.05
CA ALA A 147 -8.50 0.09 11.36
C ALA A 147 -7.58 -0.53 12.42
N TYR A 148 -6.95 -1.67 12.10
CA TYR A 148 -5.97 -2.34 12.96
C TYR A 148 -4.81 -1.43 13.34
N THR A 149 -4.22 -0.73 12.37
CA THR A 149 -3.11 0.21 12.62
C THR A 149 -3.56 1.39 13.48
N ARG A 150 -4.76 1.93 13.29
CA ARG A 150 -5.32 2.99 14.15
C ARG A 150 -5.48 2.55 15.60
N GLN A 151 -5.88 1.31 15.86
CA GLN A 151 -5.95 0.78 17.22
C GLN A 151 -4.56 0.76 17.89
N TRP A 152 -3.54 0.34 17.14
CA TRP A 152 -2.15 0.38 17.61
C TRP A 152 -1.63 1.80 17.85
N VAL A 153 -1.96 2.75 16.98
CA VAL A 153 -1.60 4.16 17.18
C VAL A 153 -2.25 4.71 18.45
N SER A 154 -3.55 4.47 18.64
CA SER A 154 -4.25 4.93 19.84
C SER A 154 -3.65 4.32 21.11
N TYR A 155 -3.27 3.04 21.07
CA TYR A 155 -2.56 2.40 22.17
C TYR A 155 -1.17 3.00 22.40
N ALA A 156 -0.39 3.23 21.35
CA ALA A 156 0.92 3.87 21.45
C ALA A 156 0.83 5.29 22.04
N GLU A 157 -0.21 6.06 21.69
CA GLU A 157 -0.48 7.37 22.28
C GLU A 157 -0.80 7.27 23.79
N GLN A 158 -1.52 6.22 24.22
CA GLN A 158 -1.78 5.98 25.65
C GLN A 158 -0.49 5.62 26.40
N VAL A 159 0.37 4.79 25.80
CA VAL A 159 1.68 4.44 26.33
C VAL A 159 2.56 5.69 26.43
N SER A 160 2.64 6.50 25.37
CA SER A 160 3.37 7.76 25.35
C SER A 160 2.89 8.72 26.45
N ARG A 161 1.58 8.88 26.60
CA ARG A 161 0.98 9.69 27.69
C ARG A 161 1.38 9.16 29.07
N THR A 162 1.34 7.84 29.27
CA THR A 162 1.73 7.21 30.54
C THR A 162 3.21 7.48 30.85
N ILE A 163 4.09 7.38 29.85
CA ILE A 163 5.52 7.66 29.99
C ILE A 163 5.73 9.14 30.34
N LYS A 164 5.05 10.05 29.65
CA LYS A 164 5.09 11.49 29.93
C LYS A 164 4.68 11.79 31.38
N GLU A 165 3.54 11.27 31.82
CA GLU A 165 2.98 11.56 33.14
C GLU A 165 3.80 10.96 34.30
N GLN A 166 4.40 9.77 34.10
CA GLN A 166 5.08 9.04 35.17
C GLN A 166 6.60 9.22 35.20
N SER A 167 7.23 9.68 34.13
CA SER A 167 8.69 9.92 34.10
C SER A 167 9.10 11.13 34.94
N GLY A 168 8.27 12.17 34.98
CA GLY A 168 8.57 13.45 35.64
C GLY A 168 9.65 14.29 34.93
N LEU A 169 10.00 13.94 33.69
CA LEU A 169 10.98 14.64 32.85
C LEU A 169 10.29 15.62 31.89
N LEU A 170 10.98 16.67 31.45
CA LEU A 170 10.45 17.58 30.42
C LEU A 170 10.42 16.90 29.05
N LEU A 171 9.57 17.36 28.14
CA LEU A 171 9.54 16.80 26.79
C LEU A 171 10.75 17.24 25.96
N MET A 172 11.26 16.36 25.11
CA MET A 172 12.33 16.70 24.15
C MET A 172 11.97 17.92 23.29
N THR A 173 10.71 18.09 22.91
CA THR A 173 10.22 19.25 22.14
C THR A 173 10.15 20.55 22.94
N GLU A 174 10.21 20.46 24.26
CA GLU A 174 10.19 21.60 25.19
C GLU A 174 11.59 21.93 25.73
N ALA A 175 12.56 21.03 25.51
CA ALA A 175 13.95 21.22 25.89
C ALA A 175 14.69 22.08 24.84
N ASP A 176 15.38 23.12 25.29
CA ASP A 176 16.27 23.90 24.43
C ASP A 176 17.43 22.99 23.98
N PRO A 177 17.69 22.79 22.67
CA PRO A 177 18.74 21.90 22.17
C PRO A 177 20.15 22.31 22.62
N LEU A 178 20.32 23.51 23.18
CA LEU A 178 21.56 24.01 23.76
C LEU A 178 21.61 23.91 25.29
N SER A 179 20.52 23.51 25.95
CA SER A 179 20.47 23.36 27.40
C SER A 179 20.70 21.91 27.82
N SER A 180 21.46 21.71 28.89
CA SER A 180 21.58 20.46 29.65
C SER A 180 20.29 20.12 30.42
N ALA A 181 19.13 20.48 29.87
CA ALA A 181 17.84 20.24 30.49
C ALA A 181 17.55 18.75 30.46
N GLU A 182 16.92 18.25 31.53
CA GLU A 182 16.44 16.88 31.59
C GLU A 182 15.29 16.73 30.59
N TRP A 183 15.30 15.67 29.77
CA TRP A 183 14.29 15.48 28.74
C TRP A 183 13.96 14.01 28.49
N ILE A 184 12.79 13.76 27.91
CA ILE A 184 12.33 12.45 27.45
C ILE A 184 11.61 12.55 26.10
N ASP A 185 11.83 11.55 25.25
CA ASP A 185 11.05 11.27 24.04
C ASP A 185 10.02 10.17 24.33
N PRO A 186 8.80 10.52 24.79
CA PRO A 186 7.79 9.53 25.13
C PRO A 186 7.24 8.78 23.90
N ASP A 187 7.26 9.38 22.72
CA ASP A 187 6.76 8.77 21.49
C ASP A 187 7.74 7.72 20.95
N GLY A 188 9.05 8.03 20.95
CA GLY A 188 10.11 7.07 20.65
C GLY A 188 10.09 5.86 21.58
N LEU A 189 9.89 6.11 22.88
CA LEU A 189 9.79 5.05 23.88
C LEU A 189 8.50 4.24 23.78
N ALA A 190 7.36 4.86 23.47
CA ALA A 190 6.11 4.15 23.23
C ALA A 190 6.20 3.22 22.01
N LEU A 191 6.84 3.70 20.93
CA LEU A 191 7.13 2.88 19.76
C LEU A 191 8.00 1.66 20.12
N PHE A 192 9.01 1.84 20.97
CA PHE A 192 9.82 0.72 21.48
C PHE A 192 8.95 -0.32 22.22
N VAL A 193 8.10 0.14 23.16
CA VAL A 193 7.23 -0.75 23.94
C VAL A 193 6.30 -1.58 23.04
N VAL A 194 5.62 -0.92 22.09
CA VAL A 194 4.70 -1.59 21.15
C VAL A 194 5.42 -2.64 20.33
N ASN A 195 6.59 -2.32 19.80
CA ASN A 195 7.36 -3.26 19.00
C ASN A 195 7.90 -4.44 19.83
N GLY A 196 8.34 -4.17 21.06
CA GLY A 196 8.76 -5.21 22.01
C GLY A 196 7.64 -6.19 22.33
N GLN A 197 6.43 -5.69 22.60
CA GLN A 197 5.24 -6.51 22.84
C GLN A 197 4.84 -7.37 21.63
N LEU A 198 5.08 -6.87 20.41
CA LEU A 198 4.88 -7.61 19.17
C LEU A 198 6.00 -8.62 18.85
N GLY A 199 7.05 -8.68 19.68
CA GLY A 199 8.20 -9.53 19.44
C GLY A 199 9.03 -9.10 18.22
N ILE A 200 8.88 -7.85 17.78
CA ILE A 200 9.72 -7.28 16.72
C ILE A 200 11.11 -7.08 17.33
N ALA A 201 12.12 -7.72 16.74
CA ALA A 201 13.47 -7.67 17.26
C ALA A 201 13.98 -6.22 17.32
N GLN A 202 14.22 -5.73 18.54
CA GLN A 202 14.83 -4.44 18.81
C GLN A 202 15.96 -4.62 19.80
N ARG A 203 16.97 -3.74 19.71
CA ARG A 203 17.97 -3.68 20.77
C ARG A 203 17.27 -3.23 22.05
N PRO A 204 17.51 -3.90 23.19
CA PRO A 204 16.91 -3.49 24.44
C PRO A 204 17.38 -2.08 24.81
N PRO A 205 16.56 -1.33 25.57
CA PRO A 205 16.98 -0.04 26.10
C PRO A 205 18.14 -0.29 27.06
N CYS A 206 19.20 0.48 26.90
CA CYS A 206 20.36 0.44 27.79
C CYS A 206 20.56 1.79 28.46
N LEU A 207 21.15 1.75 29.65
CA LEU A 207 21.74 2.93 30.26
C LEU A 207 22.91 3.38 29.37
N GLY A 208 22.94 4.66 29.04
CA GLY A 208 24.11 5.24 28.38
C GLY A 208 25.34 5.20 29.29
N PRO A 209 26.53 5.44 28.74
CA PRO A 209 27.80 5.35 29.48
C PRO A 209 27.91 6.36 30.64
N ASP A 210 27.06 7.39 30.63
CA ASP A 210 26.94 8.41 31.68
C ASP A 210 26.07 7.97 32.88
N GLY A 211 25.35 6.85 32.78
CA GLY A 211 24.37 6.39 33.77
C GLY A 211 23.10 7.25 33.83
N ARG A 212 23.01 8.27 32.97
CA ARG A 212 22.03 9.37 33.05
C ARG A 212 21.22 9.53 31.77
N SER A 213 21.32 8.56 30.88
CA SER A 213 20.58 8.53 29.62
C SER A 213 20.01 7.15 29.33
N ILE A 214 18.90 7.12 28.59
CA ILE A 214 18.36 5.90 28.00
C ILE A 214 18.72 5.91 26.53
N GLU A 215 19.36 4.84 26.06
CA GLU A 215 19.70 4.65 24.66
C GLU A 215 18.96 3.45 24.07
N ILE A 216 18.43 3.61 22.85
CA ILE A 216 17.84 2.53 22.06
C ILE A 216 18.46 2.58 20.68
N GLY A 217 19.16 1.50 20.30
CA GLY A 217 19.79 1.44 18.98
C GLY A 217 20.91 2.45 18.74
N GLY A 218 21.48 3.03 19.81
CA GLY A 218 22.47 4.11 19.73
C GLY A 218 21.87 5.51 19.61
N VAL A 219 20.55 5.66 19.75
CA VAL A 219 19.85 6.93 19.83
C VAL A 219 19.44 7.18 21.27
N THR A 220 19.80 8.33 21.82
CA THR A 220 19.36 8.77 23.14
C THR A 220 17.88 9.11 23.10
N MET A 221 17.09 8.51 23.98
CA MET A 221 15.64 8.68 24.10
C MET A 221 15.23 9.44 25.36
N ALA A 222 16.13 9.53 26.34
CA ALA A 222 15.94 10.34 27.54
C ALA A 222 17.29 10.72 28.14
N HIS A 223 17.34 11.86 28.83
CA HIS A 223 18.49 12.33 29.60
C HIS A 223 18.03 13.04 30.88
N ALA A 224 18.76 12.88 31.98
CA ALA A 224 18.49 13.59 33.23
C ALA A 224 19.78 14.00 33.96
N ALA A 225 19.70 14.96 34.87
CA ALA A 225 20.88 15.40 35.62
C ALA A 225 21.32 14.35 36.67
N ALA A 226 20.41 13.48 37.10
CA ALA A 226 20.64 12.39 38.04
C ALA A 226 20.22 11.03 37.46
N GLU A 227 20.79 9.95 38.00
CA GLU A 227 20.52 8.56 37.57
C GLU A 227 19.11 8.08 37.97
N GLY A 228 18.61 8.55 39.13
CA GLY A 228 17.33 8.10 39.70
C GLY A 228 16.11 8.23 38.76
N PRO A 229 15.88 9.39 38.09
CA PRO A 229 14.83 9.53 37.08
C PRO A 229 14.94 8.53 35.92
N ILE A 230 16.15 8.24 35.46
CA ILE A 230 16.41 7.31 34.35
C ILE A 230 16.14 5.88 34.76
N GLU A 231 16.57 5.46 35.95
CA GLU A 231 16.24 4.14 36.49
C GLU A 231 14.73 3.94 36.66
N ARG A 232 14.01 4.96 37.13
CA ARG A 232 12.54 4.91 37.24
C ARG A 232 11.88 4.76 35.87
N SER A 233 12.34 5.51 34.88
CA SER A 233 11.85 5.41 33.50
C SER A 233 12.13 4.03 32.91
N LEU A 234 13.32 3.45 33.12
CA LEU A 234 13.62 2.08 32.66
C LEU A 234 12.72 1.02 33.33
N LYS A 235 12.48 1.15 34.63
CA LYS A 235 11.54 0.26 35.35
C LYS A 235 10.12 0.40 34.78
N LEU A 236 9.68 1.62 34.51
CA LEU A 236 8.39 1.89 33.88
C LEU A 236 8.28 1.23 32.50
N LEU A 237 9.31 1.36 31.65
CA LEU A 237 9.35 0.71 30.34
C LEU A 237 9.25 -0.80 30.44
N GLY A 238 9.93 -1.42 31.41
CA GLY A 238 9.81 -2.85 31.70
C GLY A 238 8.36 -3.25 32.02
N VAL A 239 7.71 -2.54 32.95
CA VAL A 239 6.31 -2.79 33.32
C VAL A 239 5.38 -2.62 32.12
N LEU A 240 5.58 -1.59 31.30
CA LEU A 240 4.75 -1.35 30.11
C LEU A 240 4.99 -2.42 29.03
N ALA A 241 6.23 -2.86 28.82
CA ALA A 241 6.56 -3.93 27.88
C ALA A 241 5.97 -5.29 28.31
N ASP A 242 5.83 -5.53 29.61
CA ASP A 242 5.25 -6.76 30.16
C ASP A 242 3.71 -6.78 30.13
N LYS A 243 3.04 -5.63 29.90
CA LYS A 243 1.58 -5.58 29.73
C LYS A 243 1.18 -6.18 28.38
N ARG A 244 0.38 -7.25 28.42
CA ARG A 244 0.00 -8.02 27.21
C ARG A 244 -1.47 -7.93 26.80
N GLU A 245 -2.33 -7.25 27.56
CA GLU A 245 -3.77 -7.18 27.31
C GLU A 245 -4.10 -6.72 25.87
N THR A 246 -3.67 -5.52 25.48
CA THR A 246 -3.93 -4.99 24.13
C THR A 246 -3.25 -5.82 23.01
N PRO A 247 -1.98 -6.25 23.13
CA PRO A 247 -1.39 -7.20 22.18
C PRO A 247 -2.18 -8.51 22.02
N GLU A 248 -2.68 -9.08 23.11
CA GLU A 248 -3.46 -10.33 23.09
C GLU A 248 -4.83 -10.15 22.45
N GLU A 249 -5.47 -9.00 22.63
CA GLU A 249 -6.73 -8.64 21.95
C GLU A 249 -6.54 -8.41 20.44
N LEU A 250 -5.45 -7.77 20.04
CA LEU A 250 -5.20 -7.39 18.64
C LEU A 250 -4.58 -8.52 17.81
N ARG A 251 -3.96 -9.52 18.46
CA ARG A 251 -3.30 -10.64 17.79
C ARG A 251 -4.26 -11.50 16.94
N PRO A 252 -5.45 -11.92 17.41
CA PRO A 252 -6.41 -12.65 16.58
C PRO A 252 -6.82 -11.87 15.32
N HIS A 253 -6.96 -10.54 15.43
CA HIS A 253 -7.30 -9.69 14.30
C HIS A 253 -6.16 -9.66 13.27
N ALA A 254 -4.90 -9.51 13.71
CA ALA A 254 -3.73 -9.61 12.84
C ALA A 254 -3.63 -10.97 12.13
N GLU A 255 -3.92 -12.07 12.83
CA GLU A 255 -3.92 -13.41 12.24
C GLU A 255 -5.01 -13.56 11.17
N SER A 256 -6.23 -13.10 11.44
CA SER A 256 -7.33 -13.07 10.46
C SER A 256 -6.97 -12.27 9.20
N LEU A 257 -6.43 -11.07 9.37
CA LEU A 257 -5.96 -10.23 8.27
C LEU A 257 -4.84 -10.90 7.48
N ARG A 258 -3.91 -11.59 8.16
CA ARG A 258 -2.83 -12.34 7.51
C ARG A 258 -3.38 -13.47 6.64
N HIS A 259 -4.44 -14.17 7.08
CA HIS A 259 -5.12 -15.17 6.26
C HIS A 259 -5.78 -14.54 5.03
N LEU A 260 -6.43 -13.38 5.18
CA LEU A 260 -7.03 -12.66 4.08
C LEU A 260 -5.98 -12.13 3.08
N ALA A 261 -4.85 -11.61 3.56
CA ALA A 261 -3.72 -11.20 2.73
C ALA A 261 -3.17 -12.37 1.90
N LYS A 262 -2.97 -13.54 2.52
CA LYS A 262 -2.55 -14.78 1.82
C LYS A 262 -3.59 -15.23 0.79
N TYR A 263 -4.87 -15.07 1.09
CA TYR A 263 -5.95 -15.39 0.16
C TYR A 263 -5.91 -14.46 -1.06
N LEU A 264 -5.81 -13.15 -0.85
CA LEU A 264 -5.70 -12.15 -1.91
C LEU A 264 -4.48 -12.38 -2.79
N LEU A 265 -3.34 -12.76 -2.19
CA LEU A 265 -2.12 -13.11 -2.92
C LEU A 265 -2.35 -14.30 -3.86
N ARG A 266 -2.99 -15.36 -3.37
CA ARG A 266 -3.36 -16.52 -4.20
C ARG A 266 -4.36 -16.15 -5.29
N GLU A 267 -5.29 -15.25 -5.02
CA GLU A 267 -6.25 -14.75 -6.02
C GLU A 267 -5.52 -13.96 -7.11
N LEU A 268 -4.61 -13.05 -6.75
CA LEU A 268 -3.74 -12.34 -7.69
C LEU A 268 -2.91 -13.27 -8.56
N ASP A 269 -2.29 -14.30 -7.97
CA ASP A 269 -1.49 -15.27 -8.74
C ASP A 269 -2.35 -16.01 -9.77
N ARG A 270 -3.59 -16.38 -9.41
CA ARG A 270 -4.56 -16.97 -10.36
C ARG A 270 -4.93 -16.00 -11.48
N LEU A 271 -5.22 -14.74 -11.14
CA LEU A 271 -5.58 -13.70 -12.12
C LEU A 271 -4.41 -13.38 -13.06
N ARG A 272 -3.17 -13.44 -12.59
CA ARG A 272 -1.96 -13.24 -13.38
C ARG A 272 -1.73 -14.35 -14.40
N VAL A 273 -2.06 -15.60 -14.08
CA VAL A 273 -1.93 -16.73 -15.02
C VAL A 273 -3.13 -16.82 -15.97
N SER A 274 -4.28 -16.23 -15.60
CA SER A 274 -5.47 -16.19 -16.48
C SER A 274 -5.15 -15.57 -17.84
N SER A 275 -5.56 -16.24 -18.92
CA SER A 275 -5.53 -15.71 -20.29
C SER A 275 -6.79 -14.93 -20.66
N LYS A 276 -7.79 -14.92 -19.77
CA LYS A 276 -9.09 -14.30 -20.01
C LYS A 276 -9.19 -12.97 -19.28
N LEU A 277 -9.46 -11.92 -20.05
CA LEU A 277 -9.97 -10.66 -19.54
C LEU A 277 -11.49 -10.80 -19.35
N PRO A 278 -12.03 -10.80 -18.12
CA PRO A 278 -13.49 -10.79 -17.89
C PRO A 278 -14.11 -9.45 -18.33
N GLY A 279 -15.42 -9.41 -18.58
CA GLY A 279 -16.11 -8.15 -18.92
C GLY A 279 -15.85 -7.62 -20.33
N GLY A 280 -16.50 -6.48 -20.62
CA GLY A 280 -16.35 -5.77 -21.89
C GLY A 280 -15.09 -4.93 -21.91
N CYS A 281 -14.22 -5.17 -22.90
CA CYS A 281 -13.13 -4.24 -23.21
C CYS A 281 -13.72 -3.17 -24.12
N ARG A 282 -13.88 -1.93 -23.62
CA ARG A 282 -14.13 -0.81 -24.53
C ARG A 282 -12.81 -0.57 -25.26
N LEU A 283 -12.83 -0.74 -26.59
CA LEU A 283 -11.71 -0.45 -27.48
C LEU A 283 -11.38 1.05 -27.39
N VAL A 284 -10.66 1.46 -26.35
CA VAL A 284 -9.92 2.71 -26.39
C VAL A 284 -8.53 2.26 -26.78
N ARG A 285 -8.07 2.68 -27.97
CA ARG A 285 -6.65 2.54 -28.32
C ARG A 285 -5.87 3.20 -27.18
N LEU A 286 -5.18 2.39 -26.38
CA LEU A 286 -4.12 2.86 -25.50
C LEU A 286 -2.97 3.38 -26.38
#